data_AF-A0A9D4Q0F9-F1
#
_entry.id   AF-A0A9D4Q0F9-F1
#
_cell.length_a   1.000
_cell.length_b   1.000
_cell.length_c   1.000
_cell.angle_alpha   90.00
_cell.angle_beta   90.00
_cell.angle_gamma   90.00
#
_symmetry.space_group_name_H-M   'P 1'
#
loop_
_entity.id
_entity.type
_entity.pdbx_description
1 polymer ?
#
loop_
_entity_poly.entity_id
_entity_poly.type
_entity_poly.pdbx_seq_one_letter_code
_entity_poly.pdbx_strand_id
1 'polypeptide(L)'
;MLWKVVVWSGFVQVHQLVETGCRNISNCLSIETKIDLCSQGLKEEAKKLGFWDDSRGDLNFRLAFSTGEVDSRYTCGKQLLEKFSAKDGIGEEEMMRVLRDKRSGICMSSGSFVSSGSQVSVLAPASSKRLSCHWFTGTPDPAHSVFKPFIFCDHVLPSRHIVSPVFEHDPAKTKPRFEFTVDRRHTLYRHHEQALKAMQAGSATGKELHALMTELEAKCIREVDSYLDNPGSTQELQELFKDVVESEIKFYK
;
A
#
# COMPACT_ATOMS: atom_id res chain seq x y z
N MET A 1 10.70 -15.47 2.74
CA MET A 1 10.18 -15.96 1.44
C MET A 1 8.95 -15.16 1.09
N LEU A 2 8.79 -14.72 -0.16
CA LEU A 2 7.65 -13.90 -0.60
C LEU A 2 6.65 -14.78 -1.38
N TRP A 3 5.38 -14.70 -1.00
CA TRP A 3 4.29 -15.44 -1.64
C TRP A 3 3.27 -14.48 -2.24
N LYS A 4 2.85 -14.76 -3.46
CA LYS A 4 1.66 -14.15 -4.08
C LYS A 4 0.50 -15.11 -3.90
N VAL A 5 -0.61 -14.63 -3.35
CA VAL A 5 -1.83 -15.42 -3.12
C VAL A 5 -3.00 -14.80 -3.87
N VAL A 6 -3.78 -15.62 -4.57
CA VAL A 6 -4.99 -15.20 -5.26
C VAL A 6 -6.14 -16.11 -4.83
N VAL A 7 -7.24 -15.50 -4.42
CA VAL A 7 -8.46 -16.19 -3.98
C VAL A 7 -9.58 -15.93 -4.98
N TRP A 8 -10.30 -16.98 -5.35
CA TRP A 8 -11.48 -16.92 -6.21
C TRP A 8 -12.69 -17.54 -5.51
N SER A 9 -13.82 -16.82 -5.54
CA SER A 9 -15.10 -17.22 -4.94
C SER A 9 -15.03 -17.68 -3.47
N GLY A 10 -14.02 -17.21 -2.72
CA GLY A 10 -13.84 -17.52 -1.28
C GLY A 10 -13.27 -18.90 -0.95
N PHE A 11 -13.30 -19.87 -1.86
CA PHE A 11 -12.91 -21.28 -1.57
C PHE A 11 -11.71 -21.77 -2.38
N VAL A 12 -11.44 -21.18 -3.55
CA VAL A 12 -10.34 -21.58 -4.41
C VAL A 12 -9.17 -20.63 -4.22
N GLN A 13 -8.01 -21.16 -3.85
CA GLN A 13 -6.80 -20.38 -3.62
C GLN A 13 -5.64 -20.97 -4.42
N VAL A 14 -4.82 -20.10 -5.00
CA VAL A 14 -3.54 -20.46 -5.61
C VAL A 14 -2.43 -19.56 -5.08
N HIS A 15 -1.25 -20.14 -4.90
CA HIS A 15 -0.08 -19.49 -4.37
C HIS A 15 1.08 -19.65 -5.35
N GLN A 16 1.78 -18.55 -5.58
CA GLN A 16 3.02 -18.52 -6.35
C GLN A 16 4.16 -18.05 -5.46
N LEU A 17 5.22 -18.85 -5.38
CA LEU A 17 6.48 -18.49 -4.72
C LEU A 17 7.28 -17.54 -5.62
N VAL A 18 7.60 -16.36 -5.08
CA VAL A 18 8.38 -15.33 -5.75
C VAL A 18 9.80 -15.37 -5.20
N GLU A 19 10.69 -16.04 -5.93
CA GLU A 19 12.10 -16.21 -5.54
C GLU A 19 12.99 -15.07 -6.03
N THR A 20 12.68 -14.53 -7.22
CA THR A 20 13.43 -13.45 -7.86
C THR A 20 12.50 -12.49 -8.60
N GLY A 21 13.01 -11.27 -8.80
CA GLY A 21 12.33 -10.21 -9.54
C GLY A 21 11.15 -9.59 -8.79
N CYS A 22 10.29 -8.90 -9.52
CA CYS A 22 9.15 -8.16 -9.00
C CYS A 22 7.81 -8.74 -9.50
N ARG A 23 6.73 -8.48 -8.78
CA ARG A 23 5.35 -8.82 -9.19
C ARG A 23 4.44 -7.63 -8.95
N ASN A 24 3.71 -7.25 -10.00
CA ASN A 24 2.59 -6.33 -9.85
C ASN A 24 1.30 -7.10 -9.58
N ILE A 25 0.40 -6.51 -8.80
CA ILE A 25 -0.95 -7.02 -8.54
C ILE A 25 -1.91 -5.84 -8.72
N SER A 26 -3.00 -6.07 -9.43
CA SER A 26 -4.09 -5.11 -9.60
C SER A 26 -5.42 -5.85 -9.57
N ASN A 27 -6.51 -5.21 -9.99
CA ASN A 27 -7.85 -5.77 -10.04
C ASN A 27 -8.04 -6.78 -11.19
N CYS A 28 -7.11 -7.71 -11.36
CA CYS A 28 -7.20 -8.83 -12.30
C CYS A 28 -6.44 -10.05 -11.75
N LEU A 29 -6.89 -11.26 -12.10
CA LEU A 29 -6.13 -12.47 -11.77
C LEU A 29 -4.79 -12.45 -12.51
N SER A 30 -3.74 -12.90 -11.84
CA SER A 30 -2.37 -12.71 -12.35
C SER A 30 -1.41 -13.84 -11.96
N ILE A 31 -1.92 -14.94 -11.43
CA ILE A 31 -1.20 -16.22 -11.37
C ILE A 31 -1.63 -17.02 -12.59
N GLU A 32 -0.66 -17.49 -13.37
CA GLU A 32 -0.88 -18.23 -14.60
C GLU A 32 -0.64 -19.71 -14.35
N THR A 33 0.45 -20.28 -14.86
CA THR A 33 0.76 -21.72 -14.74
C THR A 33 1.73 -22.05 -13.60
N LYS A 34 2.54 -21.09 -13.12
CA LYS A 34 3.40 -21.28 -11.93
C LYS A 34 2.53 -21.23 -10.67
N ILE A 35 2.03 -22.39 -10.27
CA ILE A 35 1.21 -22.63 -9.07
C ILE A 35 2.02 -23.55 -8.16
N ASP A 36 2.52 -23.01 -7.06
CA ASP A 36 3.36 -23.72 -6.10
C ASP A 36 2.52 -24.37 -4.99
N LEU A 37 1.40 -23.74 -4.60
CA LEU A 37 0.39 -24.32 -3.71
C LEU A 37 -1.02 -24.00 -4.23
N CYS A 38 -1.99 -24.88 -3.98
CA CYS A 38 -3.39 -24.61 -4.29
C CYS A 38 -4.36 -25.35 -3.37
N SER A 39 -5.62 -24.89 -3.36
CA SER A 39 -6.73 -25.60 -2.73
C SER A 39 -6.87 -27.02 -3.30
N GLN A 40 -7.19 -27.98 -2.44
CA GLN A 40 -7.50 -29.35 -2.85
C GLN A 40 -8.65 -29.36 -3.86
N GLY A 41 -8.52 -30.11 -4.95
CA GLY A 41 -9.57 -30.23 -5.97
C GLY A 41 -9.62 -29.10 -7.00
N LEU A 42 -8.61 -28.22 -7.08
CA LEU A 42 -8.59 -27.07 -8.00
C LEU A 42 -8.88 -27.47 -9.45
N LYS A 43 -8.21 -28.52 -9.96
CA LYS A 43 -8.35 -28.96 -11.36
C LYS A 43 -9.70 -29.62 -11.59
N GLU A 44 -10.17 -30.41 -10.63
CA GLU A 44 -11.46 -31.09 -10.66
C GLU A 44 -12.62 -30.08 -10.71
N GLU A 45 -12.55 -29.03 -9.88
CA GLU A 45 -13.56 -27.96 -9.90
C GLU A 45 -13.49 -27.15 -11.20
N ALA A 46 -12.29 -26.84 -11.71
CA ALA A 46 -12.14 -26.16 -13.00
C ALA A 46 -12.76 -26.98 -14.16
N LYS A 47 -12.56 -28.31 -14.17
CA LYS A 47 -13.20 -29.22 -15.14
C LYS A 47 -14.71 -29.25 -15.00
N LYS A 48 -15.21 -29.38 -13.77
CA LYS A 48 -16.64 -29.42 -13.46
C LYS A 48 -17.36 -28.14 -13.89
N LEU A 49 -16.71 -26.99 -13.76
CA LEU A 49 -17.25 -25.69 -14.21
C LEU A 49 -17.07 -25.46 -15.73
N GLY A 50 -16.37 -26.35 -16.44
CA GLY A 50 -16.07 -26.19 -17.87
C GLY A 50 -15.05 -25.10 -18.16
N PHE A 51 -14.28 -24.66 -17.15
CA PHE A 51 -13.31 -23.58 -17.26
C PHE A 51 -11.97 -24.04 -17.84
N TRP A 52 -11.65 -25.31 -17.69
CA TRP A 52 -10.42 -25.92 -18.19
C TRP A 52 -10.59 -27.44 -18.34
N ASP A 53 -9.78 -28.05 -19.20
CA ASP A 53 -9.72 -29.50 -19.42
C ASP A 53 -8.28 -29.94 -19.74
N ASP A 54 -7.97 -31.23 -19.57
CA ASP A 54 -6.60 -31.75 -19.72
C ASP A 54 -6.01 -31.56 -21.14
N SER A 55 -6.86 -31.38 -22.17
CA SER A 55 -6.38 -31.16 -23.55
C SER A 55 -5.75 -29.79 -23.76
N ARG A 56 -5.98 -28.84 -22.83
CA ARG A 56 -5.44 -27.48 -22.88
C ARG A 56 -4.05 -27.33 -22.27
N GLY A 57 -3.43 -28.43 -21.84
CA GLY A 57 -2.14 -28.41 -21.14
C GLY A 57 -2.26 -27.90 -19.70
N ASP A 58 -1.20 -27.32 -19.15
CA ASP A 58 -1.20 -26.86 -17.75
C ASP A 58 -2.32 -25.86 -17.45
N LEU A 59 -2.90 -25.98 -16.25
CA LEU A 59 -3.94 -25.06 -15.80
C LEU A 59 -3.37 -23.65 -15.66
N ASN A 60 -3.77 -22.76 -16.57
CA ASN A 60 -3.55 -21.32 -16.42
C ASN A 60 -4.68 -20.74 -15.56
N PHE A 61 -4.40 -20.51 -14.28
CA PHE A 61 -5.42 -20.10 -13.31
C PHE A 61 -6.13 -18.81 -13.71
N ARG A 62 -5.38 -17.81 -14.18
CA ARG A 62 -5.92 -16.56 -14.68
C ARG A 62 -6.91 -16.79 -15.83
N LEU A 63 -6.53 -17.55 -16.85
CA LEU A 63 -7.39 -17.78 -18.02
C LEU A 63 -8.60 -18.66 -17.70
N ALA A 64 -8.47 -19.60 -16.76
CA ALA A 64 -9.56 -20.46 -16.35
C ALA A 64 -10.61 -19.72 -15.49
N PHE A 65 -10.18 -18.84 -14.58
CA PHE A 65 -11.06 -18.23 -13.57
C PHE A 65 -11.34 -16.74 -13.77
N SER A 66 -11.00 -16.18 -14.93
CA SER A 66 -11.34 -14.80 -15.30
C SER A 66 -11.67 -14.66 -16.78
N THR A 67 -12.11 -13.47 -17.19
CA THR A 67 -12.31 -13.10 -18.61
C THR A 67 -10.99 -12.95 -19.38
N GLY A 68 -9.84 -13.10 -18.73
CA GLY A 68 -8.52 -12.87 -19.33
C GLY A 68 -8.13 -11.40 -19.47
N GLU A 69 -9.06 -10.47 -19.22
CA GLU A 69 -8.82 -9.03 -19.29
C GLU A 69 -7.74 -8.57 -18.30
N VAL A 70 -6.96 -7.58 -18.73
CA VAL A 70 -5.88 -6.98 -17.95
C VAL A 70 -6.26 -5.54 -17.62
N ASP A 71 -6.30 -5.23 -16.33
CA ASP A 71 -6.44 -3.84 -15.86
C ASP A 71 -5.20 -3.02 -16.27
N SER A 72 -5.39 -1.78 -16.73
CA SER A 72 -4.29 -0.93 -17.22
C SER A 72 -3.21 -0.68 -16.16
N ARG A 73 -3.58 -0.57 -14.88
CA ARG A 73 -2.63 -0.42 -13.76
C ARG A 73 -1.80 -1.68 -13.56
N TYR A 74 -2.33 -2.87 -13.90
CA TYR A 74 -1.52 -4.09 -13.93
C TYR A 74 -0.35 -3.94 -14.91
N THR A 75 -0.63 -3.51 -16.13
CA THR A 75 0.40 -3.37 -17.18
C THR A 75 1.37 -2.24 -16.85
N CYS A 76 0.86 -1.05 -16.50
CA CYS A 76 1.72 0.09 -16.19
C CYS A 76 2.56 -0.15 -14.92
N GLY A 77 1.98 -0.71 -13.87
CA GLY A 77 2.71 -1.04 -12.64
C GLY A 77 3.80 -2.08 -12.89
N LYS A 78 3.53 -3.09 -13.73
CA LYS A 78 4.55 -4.06 -14.15
C LYS A 78 5.72 -3.36 -14.86
N GLN A 79 5.45 -2.49 -15.82
CA GLN A 79 6.48 -1.75 -16.55
C GLN A 79 7.30 -0.83 -15.63
N LEU A 80 6.65 -0.16 -14.68
CA LEU A 80 7.34 0.71 -13.70
C LEU A 80 8.24 -0.12 -12.78
N LEU A 81 7.76 -1.24 -12.26
CA LEU A 81 8.56 -2.14 -11.42
C LEU A 81 9.75 -2.71 -12.19
N GLU A 82 9.55 -3.16 -13.43
CA GLU A 82 10.64 -3.62 -14.31
C GLU A 82 11.67 -2.53 -14.54
N LYS A 83 11.23 -1.30 -14.86
CA LYS A 83 12.10 -0.14 -15.04
C LYS A 83 12.93 0.18 -13.79
N PHE A 84 12.32 0.19 -12.61
CA PHE A 84 13.03 0.54 -11.37
C PHE A 84 13.93 -0.60 -10.89
N SER A 85 13.51 -1.85 -11.03
CA SER A 85 14.32 -3.01 -10.63
C SER A 85 15.57 -3.26 -11.49
N ALA A 86 15.69 -2.61 -12.65
CA ALA A 86 16.82 -2.79 -13.57
C ALA A 86 18.15 -2.19 -13.08
N LYS A 87 18.15 -1.34 -12.04
CA LYS A 87 19.32 -0.61 -11.52
C LYS A 87 19.66 -1.01 -10.08
N ASP A 88 19.98 -2.28 -9.85
CA ASP A 88 20.44 -2.82 -8.55
C ASP A 88 19.34 -3.05 -7.49
N GLY A 89 18.13 -3.38 -7.94
CA GLY A 89 17.00 -3.74 -7.07
C GLY A 89 15.99 -2.62 -6.92
N ILE A 90 15.00 -2.81 -6.05
CA ILE A 90 13.92 -1.84 -5.79
C ILE A 90 13.92 -1.50 -4.31
N GLY A 91 14.26 -0.25 -3.98
CA GLY A 91 14.17 0.28 -2.62
C GLY A 91 12.79 0.82 -2.30
N GLU A 92 12.62 1.32 -1.07
CA GLU A 92 11.40 1.97 -0.63
C GLU A 92 11.10 3.23 -1.43
N GLU A 93 12.10 4.03 -1.80
CA GLU A 93 11.92 5.26 -2.59
C GLU A 93 11.36 4.95 -3.98
N GLU A 94 11.89 3.93 -4.67
CA GLU A 94 11.38 3.50 -5.96
C GLU A 94 9.94 3.00 -5.83
N MET A 95 9.63 2.23 -4.78
CA MET A 95 8.26 1.75 -4.55
C MET A 95 7.30 2.90 -4.24
N MET A 96 7.71 3.88 -3.44
CA MET A 96 6.94 5.10 -3.19
C MET A 96 6.67 5.84 -4.51
N ARG A 97 7.67 5.97 -5.40
CA ARG A 97 7.49 6.58 -6.73
C ARG A 97 6.47 5.82 -7.59
N VAL A 98 6.47 4.48 -7.56
CA VAL A 98 5.44 3.67 -8.24
C VAL A 98 4.06 3.99 -7.68
N LEU A 99 3.89 4.01 -6.35
CA LEU A 99 2.61 4.27 -5.69
C LEU A 99 2.12 5.71 -5.87
N ARG A 100 3.01 6.66 -6.17
CA ARG A 100 2.70 8.06 -6.50
C ARG A 100 2.35 8.28 -7.98
N ASP A 101 2.51 7.28 -8.85
CA ASP A 101 2.33 7.49 -10.29
C ASP A 101 0.85 7.69 -10.67
N LYS A 102 0.50 8.95 -10.96
CA LYS A 102 -0.86 9.35 -11.35
C LYS A 102 -1.18 8.96 -12.79
N ARG A 103 -0.19 9.02 -13.68
CA ARG A 103 -0.38 8.84 -15.13
C ARG A 103 -0.86 7.43 -15.47
N SER A 104 -0.37 6.43 -14.75
CA SER A 104 -0.78 5.03 -14.86
C SER A 104 -2.12 4.71 -14.19
N GLY A 105 -2.66 5.64 -13.39
CA GLY A 105 -3.82 5.40 -12.54
C GLY A 105 -3.52 4.59 -11.27
N ILE A 106 -2.26 4.29 -10.96
CA ILE A 106 -1.88 3.64 -9.68
C ILE A 106 -2.23 4.56 -8.51
N CYS A 107 -1.78 5.81 -8.58
CA CYS A 107 -2.23 6.86 -7.68
C CYS A 107 -3.51 7.50 -8.23
N MET A 108 -4.67 7.05 -7.75
CA MET A 108 -5.94 7.67 -8.08
C MET A 108 -6.07 8.96 -7.28
N SER A 109 -5.75 10.11 -7.90
CA SER A 109 -5.75 11.41 -7.21
C SER A 109 -6.92 12.32 -7.57
N SER A 110 -7.77 11.90 -8.50
CA SER A 110 -8.89 12.69 -9.02
C SER A 110 -9.96 11.76 -9.60
N GLY A 111 -11.22 12.15 -9.48
CA GLY A 111 -12.37 11.39 -10.01
C GLY A 111 -13.30 10.90 -8.90
N SER A 112 -14.07 9.84 -9.19
CA SER A 112 -15.02 9.23 -8.24
C SER A 112 -14.35 8.48 -7.09
N PHE A 113 -13.05 8.16 -7.23
CA PHE A 113 -12.26 7.46 -6.22
C PHE A 113 -10.91 8.15 -6.04
N VAL A 114 -10.48 8.24 -4.79
CA VAL A 114 -9.13 8.70 -4.43
C VAL A 114 -8.45 7.59 -3.64
N SER A 115 -7.20 7.29 -3.98
CA SER A 115 -6.35 6.38 -3.21
C SER A 115 -6.31 6.87 -1.77
N SER A 116 -6.95 6.13 -0.85
CA SER A 116 -7.19 6.59 0.51
C SER A 116 -5.95 6.54 1.41
N GLY A 117 -4.93 5.82 0.97
CA GLY A 117 -3.62 5.73 1.60
C GLY A 117 -2.70 4.80 0.81
N SER A 118 -1.47 4.69 1.25
CA SER A 118 -0.48 3.77 0.69
C SER A 118 0.49 3.29 1.74
N GLN A 119 1.08 2.13 1.46
CA GLN A 119 2.05 1.48 2.32
C GLN A 119 3.21 0.94 1.49
N VAL A 120 4.44 1.11 2.00
CA VAL A 120 5.63 0.39 1.54
C VAL A 120 6.18 -0.39 2.74
N SER A 121 6.70 -1.59 2.53
CA SER A 121 7.27 -2.38 3.63
C SER A 121 8.58 -3.00 3.19
N VAL A 122 9.62 -2.71 3.96
CA VAL A 122 10.97 -3.23 3.78
C VAL A 122 11.22 -4.23 4.89
N LEU A 123 11.29 -5.50 4.51
CA LEU A 123 11.48 -6.59 5.45
C LEU A 123 12.95 -6.96 5.50
N ALA A 124 13.53 -6.87 6.69
CA ALA A 124 14.88 -7.39 6.92
C ALA A 124 14.85 -8.93 6.89
N PRO A 125 15.92 -9.58 6.39
CA PRO A 125 16.06 -11.02 6.52
C PRO A 125 15.99 -11.44 7.98
N ALA A 126 15.38 -12.61 8.27
CA ALA A 126 15.26 -13.11 9.65
C ALA A 126 16.62 -13.34 10.34
N SER A 127 17.70 -13.51 9.56
CA SER A 127 19.07 -13.65 10.03
C SER A 127 19.76 -12.31 10.30
N SER A 128 19.15 -11.18 9.92
CA SER A 128 19.70 -9.84 10.09
C SER A 128 19.32 -9.26 11.45
N LYS A 129 20.20 -8.44 12.03
CA LYS A 129 19.89 -7.57 13.17
C LYS A 129 19.17 -6.29 12.76
N ARG A 130 19.18 -5.96 11.46
CA ARG A 130 18.47 -4.81 10.91
C ARG A 130 16.97 -4.95 11.15
N LEU A 131 16.31 -3.88 11.57
CA LEU A 131 14.87 -3.89 11.77
C LEU A 131 14.11 -3.82 10.44
N SER A 132 12.91 -4.40 10.40
CA SER A 132 11.98 -4.18 9.31
C SER A 132 11.26 -2.84 9.49
N CYS A 133 11.04 -2.13 8.40
CA CYS A 133 10.40 -0.82 8.41
C CYS A 133 9.18 -0.79 7.49
N HIS A 134 8.11 -0.16 7.96
CA HIS A 134 6.87 0.02 7.24
C HIS A 134 6.60 1.50 7.09
N TRP A 135 6.27 1.93 5.89
CA TRP A 135 6.03 3.32 5.55
C TRP A 135 4.56 3.48 5.23
N PHE A 136 3.84 4.33 5.97
CA PHE A 136 2.42 4.57 5.75
C PHE A 136 2.17 6.04 5.44
N THR A 137 1.27 6.32 4.48
CA THR A 137 0.85 7.70 4.25
C THR A 137 -0.07 8.21 5.36
N GLY A 138 -1.04 7.40 5.80
CA GLY A 138 -2.07 7.84 6.75
C GLY A 138 -3.00 8.94 6.24
N THR A 139 -2.88 9.28 4.95
CA THR A 139 -3.63 10.33 4.24
C THR A 139 -3.85 9.91 2.77
N PRO A 140 -4.89 10.44 2.10
CA PRO A 140 -5.22 10.13 0.71
C PRO A 140 -4.27 10.80 -0.29
N ASP A 141 -4.38 10.46 -1.58
CA ASP A 141 -3.52 10.95 -2.67
C ASP A 141 -2.01 10.77 -2.34
N PRO A 142 -1.49 9.53 -2.45
CA PRO A 142 -0.09 9.22 -2.18
C PRO A 142 0.90 10.17 -2.84
N ALA A 143 0.60 10.74 -4.01
CA ALA A 143 1.47 11.70 -4.70
C ALA A 143 1.73 12.99 -3.91
N HIS A 144 0.83 13.37 -2.99
CA HIS A 144 0.95 14.56 -2.15
C HIS A 144 1.02 14.24 -0.65
N SER A 145 0.97 12.97 -0.28
CA SER A 145 1.12 12.51 1.10
C SER A 145 2.59 12.31 1.48
N VAL A 146 2.89 12.35 2.77
CA VAL A 146 4.19 11.94 3.35
C VAL A 146 4.11 10.48 3.79
N PHE A 147 5.03 9.63 3.32
CA PHE A 147 5.26 8.29 3.84
C PHE A 147 6.00 8.38 5.18
N LYS A 148 5.36 7.89 6.22
CA LYS A 148 5.84 7.99 7.61
C LYS A 148 6.36 6.63 8.05
N PRO A 149 7.56 6.57 8.64
CA PRO A 149 8.15 5.33 9.10
C PRO A 149 7.42 4.77 10.32
N PHE A 150 7.32 3.46 10.36
CA PHE A 150 6.68 2.69 11.41
C PHE A 150 7.44 1.38 11.59
N ILE A 151 7.83 1.09 12.82
CA ILE A 151 8.49 -0.15 13.19
C ILE A 151 7.60 -0.87 14.20
N PHE A 152 7.28 -2.13 13.93
CA PHE A 152 6.55 -2.95 14.89
C PHE A 152 7.46 -3.21 16.10
N CYS A 153 7.08 -2.64 17.24
CA CYS A 153 7.75 -2.81 18.53
C CYS A 153 6.70 -2.84 19.66
N ASP A 154 7.13 -3.21 20.86
CA ASP A 154 6.24 -3.19 22.01
C ASP A 154 5.88 -1.76 22.42
N HIS A 155 4.61 -1.56 22.80
CA HIS A 155 4.07 -0.29 23.31
C HIS A 155 4.23 0.92 22.36
N VAL A 156 4.02 0.72 21.05
CA VAL A 156 3.93 1.84 20.08
C VAL A 156 2.97 2.93 20.58
N LEU A 157 3.41 4.19 20.48
CA LEU A 157 2.66 5.37 20.92
C LEU A 157 2.08 6.11 19.70
N PRO A 158 0.79 5.91 19.35
CA PRO A 158 0.20 6.60 18.21
C PRO A 158 -0.10 8.08 18.54
N SER A 159 0.07 8.96 17.55
CA SER A 159 -0.39 10.35 17.70
C SER A 159 -1.93 10.40 17.76
N ARG A 160 -2.48 11.24 18.63
CA ARG A 160 -3.92 11.52 18.67
C ARG A 160 -4.48 12.06 17.34
N HIS A 161 -3.63 12.61 16.47
CA HIS A 161 -4.03 13.21 15.20
C HIS A 161 -4.41 12.19 14.12
N ILE A 162 -4.12 10.90 14.33
CA ILE A 162 -4.51 9.78 13.45
C ILE A 162 -5.61 8.92 14.05
N VAL A 163 -6.21 9.33 15.16
CA VAL A 163 -7.33 8.62 15.79
C VAL A 163 -8.64 9.14 15.21
N SER A 164 -9.42 8.26 14.59
CA SER A 164 -10.77 8.60 14.14
C SER A 164 -11.68 8.94 15.32
N PRO A 165 -12.62 9.91 15.16
CA PRO A 165 -13.60 10.21 16.21
C PRO A 165 -14.41 8.98 16.61
N VAL A 166 -14.72 8.88 17.90
CA VAL A 166 -15.60 7.85 18.46
C VAL A 166 -17.00 8.44 18.62
N PHE A 167 -18.00 7.71 18.14
CA PHE A 167 -19.40 8.09 18.22
C PHE A 167 -20.12 7.15 19.19
N GLU A 168 -20.92 7.73 20.10
CA GLU A 168 -21.77 6.96 21.02
C GLU A 168 -22.77 6.11 20.23
N HIS A 169 -23.51 6.75 19.33
CA HIS A 169 -24.42 6.11 18.38
C HIS A 169 -23.70 5.88 17.05
N ASP A 170 -22.78 4.92 17.01
CA ASP A 170 -22.02 4.62 15.81
C ASP A 170 -22.88 3.83 14.80
N PRO A 171 -23.16 4.36 13.58
CA PRO A 171 -24.00 3.69 12.60
C PRO A 171 -23.42 2.38 12.07
N ALA A 172 -22.11 2.14 12.23
CA ALA A 172 -21.49 0.86 11.89
C ALA A 172 -21.75 -0.23 12.97
N LYS A 173 -22.13 0.19 14.18
CA LYS A 173 -22.40 -0.69 15.33
C LYS A 173 -23.89 -0.89 15.60
N THR A 174 -24.77 -0.01 15.12
CA THR A 174 -26.23 -0.17 15.21
C THR A 174 -26.78 -1.08 14.10
N LYS A 175 -27.95 -1.69 14.33
CA LYS A 175 -28.68 -2.48 13.32
C LYS A 175 -30.04 -1.81 13.04
N PRO A 176 -30.41 -1.58 11.77
CA PRO A 176 -29.62 -1.79 10.56
C PRO A 176 -28.32 -0.96 10.53
N ARG A 177 -27.28 -1.48 9.86
CA ARG A 177 -25.99 -0.79 9.76
C ARG A 177 -26.06 0.31 8.72
N PHE A 178 -25.37 1.42 8.99
CA PHE A 178 -25.16 2.54 8.07
C PHE A 178 -26.45 3.28 7.64
N GLU A 179 -27.47 3.32 8.49
CA GLU A 179 -28.70 4.10 8.24
C GLU A 179 -28.44 5.61 8.14
N PHE A 180 -27.36 6.10 8.75
CA PHE A 180 -26.87 7.46 8.60
C PHE A 180 -25.35 7.46 8.51
N THR A 181 -24.79 8.60 8.10
CA THR A 181 -23.34 8.79 7.93
C THR A 181 -22.78 9.68 9.04
N VAL A 182 -21.54 9.40 9.42
CA VAL A 182 -20.77 10.21 10.38
C VAL A 182 -19.41 10.54 9.77
N ASP A 183 -18.86 11.71 10.12
CA ASP A 183 -17.54 12.13 9.64
C ASP A 183 -16.43 11.45 10.46
N ARG A 184 -15.81 10.42 9.90
CA ARG A 184 -14.74 9.64 10.56
C ARG A 184 -13.34 10.19 10.34
N ARG A 185 -13.20 11.33 9.65
CA ARG A 185 -11.88 11.89 9.31
C ARG A 185 -11.17 12.36 10.58
N HIS A 186 -9.98 11.80 10.84
CA HIS A 186 -9.12 12.23 11.94
C HIS A 186 -8.48 13.60 11.65
N THR A 187 -7.84 14.20 12.65
CA THR A 187 -7.31 15.57 12.55
C THR A 187 -6.33 15.74 11.41
N LEU A 188 -5.36 14.82 11.26
CA LEU A 188 -4.39 14.86 10.17
C LEU A 188 -5.07 14.80 8.80
N TYR A 189 -6.06 13.92 8.61
CA TYR A 189 -6.80 13.81 7.34
C TYR A 189 -7.44 15.14 6.97
N ARG A 190 -8.11 15.81 7.92
CA ARG A 190 -8.82 17.07 7.66
C ARG A 190 -7.88 18.19 7.24
N HIS A 191 -6.73 18.30 7.89
CA HIS A 191 -5.70 19.27 7.51
C HIS A 191 -5.07 18.93 6.16
N HIS A 192 -4.78 17.64 5.92
CA HIS A 192 -4.28 17.17 4.63
C HIS A 192 -5.25 17.50 3.50
N GLU A 193 -6.56 17.26 3.66
CA GLU A 193 -7.57 17.56 2.66
C GLU A 193 -7.62 19.06 2.29
N GLN A 194 -7.38 19.94 3.26
CA GLN A 194 -7.29 21.39 3.02
C GLN A 194 -6.01 21.75 2.27
N ALA A 195 -4.86 21.25 2.74
CA ALA A 195 -3.56 21.45 2.12
C ALA A 195 -3.53 20.91 0.68
N LEU A 196 -4.15 19.76 0.44
CA LEU A 196 -4.20 19.08 -0.83
C LEU A 196 -4.83 19.94 -1.92
N LYS A 197 -5.88 20.72 -1.59
CA LYS A 197 -6.50 21.66 -2.54
C LYS A 197 -5.50 22.69 -3.05
N ALA A 198 -4.67 23.24 -2.15
CA ALA A 198 -3.64 24.21 -2.53
C ALA A 198 -2.52 23.56 -3.36
N MET A 199 -2.05 22.37 -2.95
CA MET A 199 -1.02 21.61 -3.68
C MET A 199 -1.48 21.24 -5.10
N GLN A 200 -2.70 20.72 -5.23
CA GLN A 200 -3.28 20.34 -6.53
C GLN A 200 -3.59 21.55 -7.43
N ALA A 201 -3.99 22.68 -6.87
CA ALA A 201 -4.18 23.92 -7.63
C ALA A 201 -2.86 24.51 -8.17
N GLY A 202 -1.71 24.05 -7.68
CA GLY A 202 -0.40 24.52 -8.12
C GLY A 202 -0.13 25.99 -7.79
N SER A 203 -0.79 26.52 -6.74
CA SER A 203 -0.52 27.86 -6.22
C SER A 203 0.92 27.96 -5.70
N ALA A 204 1.46 29.17 -5.57
CA ALA A 204 2.82 29.36 -5.05
C ALA A 204 2.98 28.70 -3.65
N THR A 205 2.05 28.99 -2.74
CA THR A 205 1.99 28.38 -1.40
C THR A 205 1.80 26.86 -1.46
N GLY A 206 0.99 26.36 -2.41
CA GLY A 206 0.79 24.92 -2.59
C GLY A 206 2.06 24.19 -3.05
N LYS A 207 2.82 24.78 -3.97
CA LYS A 207 4.11 24.23 -4.43
C LYS A 207 5.16 24.24 -3.32
N GLU A 208 5.23 25.32 -2.55
CA GLU A 208 6.12 25.43 -1.40
C GLU A 208 5.78 24.38 -0.34
N LEU A 209 4.50 24.21 -0.01
CA LEU A 209 4.05 23.18 0.91
C LEU A 209 4.38 21.77 0.41
N HIS A 210 4.15 21.48 -0.88
CA HIS A 210 4.49 20.18 -1.45
C HIS A 210 6.00 19.89 -1.42
N ALA A 211 6.83 20.90 -1.67
CA ALA A 211 8.28 20.78 -1.55
C ALA A 211 8.70 20.49 -0.10
N LEU A 212 8.10 21.19 0.87
CA LEU A 212 8.36 20.99 2.30
C LEU A 212 7.96 19.58 2.77
N MET A 213 6.83 19.06 2.29
CA MET A 213 6.40 17.67 2.56
C MET A 213 7.37 16.65 1.97
N THR A 214 7.87 16.92 0.77
CA THR A 214 8.86 16.05 0.11
C THR A 214 10.20 16.07 0.86
N GLU A 215 10.62 17.23 1.37
CA GLU A 215 11.83 17.35 2.19
C GLU A 215 11.69 16.62 3.54
N LEU A 216 10.54 16.75 4.20
CA LEU A 216 10.22 16.01 5.43
C LEU A 216 10.34 14.50 5.20
N GLU A 217 9.73 13.98 4.13
CA GLU A 217 9.83 12.56 3.76
C GLU A 217 11.29 12.13 3.52
N ALA A 218 12.02 12.87 2.69
CA ALA A 218 13.40 12.53 2.36
C ALA A 218 14.31 12.55 3.60
N LYS A 219 14.06 13.46 4.55
CA LYS A 219 14.74 13.50 5.83
C LYS A 219 14.42 12.24 6.66
N CYS A 220 13.14 11.87 6.77
CA CYS A 220 12.73 10.66 7.48
C CYS A 220 13.38 9.40 6.90
N ILE A 221 13.45 9.27 5.56
CA ILE A 221 14.10 8.12 4.90
C ILE A 221 15.57 8.01 5.30
N ARG A 222 16.33 9.10 5.21
CA ARG A 222 17.76 9.10 5.59
C ARG A 222 17.99 8.79 7.07
N GLU A 223 17.20 9.38 7.95
CA GLU A 223 17.35 9.18 9.40
C GLU A 223 16.98 7.75 9.81
N VAL A 224 15.90 7.21 9.26
CA VAL A 224 15.45 5.85 9.54
C VAL A 224 16.44 4.83 9.00
N ASP A 225 17.00 5.01 7.80
CA ASP A 225 17.96 4.06 7.24
C ASP A 225 19.14 3.79 8.17
N SER A 226 19.73 4.86 8.74
CA SER A 226 20.78 4.76 9.75
C SER A 226 20.30 4.11 11.05
N TYR A 227 19.05 4.35 11.42
CA TYR A 227 18.44 3.84 12.65
C TYR A 227 18.09 2.35 12.56
N LEU A 228 17.79 1.82 11.37
CA LEU A 228 17.41 0.42 11.20
C LEU A 228 18.54 -0.56 11.51
N ASP A 229 19.80 -0.18 11.30
CA ASP A 229 20.96 -1.01 11.62
C ASP A 229 21.39 -0.88 13.10
N ASN A 230 21.16 0.29 13.70
CA ASN A 230 21.50 0.59 15.09
C ASN A 230 20.30 1.27 15.75
N PRO A 231 19.26 0.49 16.12
CA PRO A 231 18.10 1.07 16.76
C PRO A 231 18.53 1.77 18.05
N GLY A 232 18.13 3.03 18.17
CA GLY A 232 18.34 3.84 19.35
C GLY A 232 17.51 3.37 20.54
N SER A 233 17.01 4.30 21.34
CA SER A 233 16.25 3.93 22.53
C SER A 233 14.88 3.33 22.17
N THR A 234 14.34 2.48 23.04
CA THR A 234 12.99 1.92 22.89
C THR A 234 11.93 3.02 22.75
N GLN A 235 12.13 4.16 23.41
CA GLN A 235 11.20 5.29 23.33
C GLN A 235 11.18 5.90 21.92
N GLU A 236 12.33 6.12 21.30
CA GLU A 236 12.41 6.65 19.93
C GLU A 236 11.69 5.73 18.93
N LEU A 237 11.83 4.40 19.09
CA LEU A 237 11.08 3.41 18.29
C LEU A 237 9.57 3.56 18.46
N GLN A 238 9.10 3.73 19.70
CA GLN A 238 7.69 3.83 20.04
C GLN A 238 7.05 5.13 19.50
N GLU A 239 7.82 6.22 19.46
CA GLU A 239 7.34 7.55 19.07
C GLU A 239 7.59 7.88 17.59
N LEU A 240 8.41 7.10 16.88
CA LEU A 240 8.84 7.34 15.49
C LEU A 240 7.70 7.78 14.55
N PHE A 241 6.63 7.00 14.48
CA PHE A 241 5.50 7.34 13.61
C PHE A 241 4.74 8.58 14.09
N LYS A 242 4.56 8.71 15.42
CA LYS A 242 3.87 9.84 16.05
C LYS A 242 4.59 11.15 15.75
N ASP A 243 5.91 11.18 15.86
CA ASP A 243 6.68 12.40 15.72
C ASP A 243 6.65 12.93 14.28
N VAL A 244 6.60 12.04 13.29
CA VAL A 244 6.43 12.46 11.89
C VAL A 244 5.01 12.95 11.62
N VAL A 245 3.97 12.30 12.17
CA VAL A 245 2.58 12.82 12.11
C VAL A 245 2.48 14.22 12.73
N GLU A 246 3.08 14.42 13.90
CA GLU A 246 3.05 15.68 14.63
C GLU A 246 3.90 16.76 13.97
N SER A 247 4.90 16.38 13.17
CA SER A 247 5.67 17.30 12.34
C SER A 247 4.87 17.70 11.09
N GLU A 248 4.30 16.74 10.38
CA GLU A 248 3.49 16.99 9.18
C GLU A 248 2.32 17.93 9.47
N ILE A 249 1.57 17.70 10.56
CA ILE A 249 0.42 18.54 10.90
C ILE A 249 0.79 20.00 11.21
N LYS A 250 2.02 20.28 11.65
CA LYS A 250 2.49 21.65 11.92
C LYS A 250 2.65 22.44 10.61
N PHE A 251 2.96 21.77 9.51
CA PHE A 251 3.11 22.42 8.20
C PHE A 251 1.78 22.68 7.50
N TYR A 252 0.70 22.02 7.92
CA TYR A 252 -0.65 22.27 7.38
C TYR A 252 -1.40 23.40 8.08
N LYS A 253 -0.89 23.91 9.19
CA LYS A 253 -1.47 25.00 9.97
C LYS A 253 -0.78 26.31 9.62
#